data_AF-A0A102D5D3-F1
#
_entry.id   AF-A0A102D5D3-F1
#
_cell.length_a   1.000
_cell.length_b   1.000
_cell.length_c   1.000
_cell.angle_alpha   90.00
_cell.angle_beta   90.00
_cell.angle_gamma   90.00
#
_symmetry.space_group_name_H-M   'P 1'
#
loop_
_entity.id
_entity.type
_entity.pdbx_description
1 polymer ?
#
loop_
_entity_poly.entity_id
_entity_poly.type
_entity_poly.pdbx_seq_one_letter_code
_entity_poly.pdbx_strand_id
1 'polypeptide(L)'
;MSESATGQRLGRFVETLVAGEMVRAFVPPALPPLPPINILGLLDRLSHAERALGRLDGITMLLSRQELFLYMYVRKEAVLSSQIEGSQSTGRKRGRAFGCRSYLAILSEGTDPLSANA
;
A
#
# COMPACT_ATOMS: atom_id res chain seq x y z
N MET A 1 34.36 11.81 -28.57
CA MET A 1 33.03 12.44 -28.50
C MET A 1 32.22 11.66 -27.50
N SER A 2 32.07 12.22 -26.30
CA SER A 2 31.54 11.58 -25.10
C SER A 2 30.05 11.88 -24.95
N GLU A 3 29.20 10.91 -25.29
CA GLU A 3 27.80 10.92 -24.89
C GLU A 3 27.74 10.56 -23.40
N SER A 4 27.65 11.60 -22.57
CA SER A 4 27.36 11.47 -21.14
C SER A 4 25.97 10.83 -20.99
N ALA A 5 25.93 9.55 -20.62
CA ALA A 5 24.72 8.80 -20.30
C ALA A 5 23.96 9.52 -19.17
N THR A 6 23.02 10.38 -19.56
CA THR A 6 22.14 11.11 -18.66
C THR A 6 21.11 10.11 -18.16
N GLY A 7 21.38 9.50 -17.01
CA GLY A 7 20.57 8.42 -16.42
C GLY A 7 19.09 8.82 -16.32
N GLN A 8 18.29 8.36 -17.27
CA GLN A 8 16.88 8.69 -17.35
C GLN A 8 16.14 7.89 -16.27
N ARG A 9 15.82 8.53 -15.13
CA ARG A 9 14.97 7.95 -14.06
C ARG A 9 13.56 7.59 -14.54
N LEU A 10 13.19 8.03 -15.75
CA LEU A 10 11.89 7.77 -16.35
C LEU A 10 11.91 6.39 -16.99
N GLY A 11 10.88 5.60 -16.71
CA GLY A 11 10.65 4.34 -17.40
C GLY A 11 10.29 4.52 -18.86
N ARG A 12 10.27 3.40 -19.59
CA ARG A 12 9.90 3.33 -21.00
C ARG A 12 8.56 2.63 -21.15
N PHE A 13 7.78 3.02 -22.15
CA PHE A 13 6.62 2.23 -22.54
C PHE A 13 7.05 1.13 -23.52
N VAL A 14 6.56 -0.08 -23.32
CA VAL A 14 6.78 -1.24 -24.19
C VAL A 14 5.41 -1.77 -24.60
N GLU A 15 5.24 -2.00 -25.90
CA GLU A 15 4.06 -2.70 -26.40
C GLU A 15 4.26 -4.20 -26.20
N THR A 16 3.29 -4.85 -25.57
CA THR A 16 3.35 -6.28 -25.27
C THR A 16 1.96 -6.87 -25.47
N LEU A 17 1.92 -8.12 -25.93
CA LEU A 17 0.68 -8.84 -26.14
C LEU A 17 0.35 -9.63 -24.87
N VAL A 18 -0.74 -9.26 -24.20
CA VAL A 18 -1.21 -9.91 -22.97
C VAL A 18 -2.66 -10.32 -23.18
N ALA A 19 -2.98 -11.60 -22.93
CA ALA A 19 -4.33 -12.16 -23.11
C ALA A 19 -4.95 -11.90 -24.51
N GLY A 20 -4.13 -11.82 -25.56
CA GLY A 20 -4.61 -11.57 -26.93
C GLY A 20 -4.73 -10.08 -27.30
N GLU A 21 -4.52 -9.16 -26.36
CA GLU A 21 -4.61 -7.72 -26.57
C GLU A 21 -3.23 -7.07 -26.62
N MET A 22 -3.05 -6.13 -27.55
CA MET A 22 -1.85 -5.28 -27.59
C MET A 22 -1.98 -4.19 -26.52
N VAL A 23 -1.15 -4.28 -25.48
CA VAL A 23 -1.14 -3.33 -24.37
C VAL A 23 0.16 -2.53 -24.33
N ARG A 24 0.06 -1.25 -23.98
CA ARG A 24 1.22 -0.37 -23.78
C ARG A 24 1.56 -0.32 -22.30
N ALA A 25 2.55 -1.11 -21.89
CA ALA A 25 2.96 -1.22 -20.49
C ALA A 25 4.12 -0.26 -20.16
N PHE A 26 4.08 0.39 -19.00
CA PHE A 26 5.19 1.19 -18.50
C PHE A 26 6.19 0.29 -17.76
N VAL A 27 7.44 0.29 -18.21
CA VAL A 27 8.55 -0.48 -17.65
C VAL A 27 9.53 0.50 -16.99
N PRO A 28 9.63 0.51 -15.64
CA PRO A 28 10.59 1.36 -14.94
C PRO A 28 12.04 0.91 -15.22
N PRO A 29 13.02 1.81 -15.07
CA PRO A 29 14.42 1.43 -15.14
C PRO A 29 14.78 0.47 -13.99
N ALA A 30 15.77 -0.39 -14.23
CA ALA A 30 16.21 -1.36 -13.24
C ALA A 30 16.78 -0.67 -11.98
N LEU A 31 16.58 -1.30 -10.82
CA LEU A 31 17.18 -0.87 -9.56
C LEU A 31 18.58 -1.49 -9.42
N PRO A 32 19.57 -0.78 -8.84
CA PRO A 32 19.48 0.56 -8.25
C PRO A 32 19.48 1.71 -9.28
N PRO A 33 18.83 2.84 -8.99
CA PRO A 33 18.75 3.96 -9.92
C PRO A 33 20.10 4.67 -10.07
N LEU A 34 20.33 5.23 -11.26
CA LEU A 34 21.49 6.05 -11.59
C LEU A 34 21.02 7.50 -11.87
N PRO A 35 21.54 8.53 -11.18
CA PRO A 35 22.48 8.45 -10.05
C PRO A 35 21.84 7.83 -8.79
N PRO A 36 22.65 7.32 -7.85
CA PRO A 36 22.14 6.70 -6.63
C PRO A 36 21.30 7.68 -5.79
N ILE A 37 20.43 7.13 -4.95
CA ILE A 37 19.60 7.92 -4.03
C ILE A 37 20.51 8.55 -2.97
N ASN A 38 20.33 9.84 -2.70
CA ASN A 38 21.03 10.51 -1.60
C ASN A 38 20.38 10.14 -0.26
N ILE A 39 20.84 9.04 0.35
CA ILE A 39 20.33 8.54 1.64
C ILE A 39 20.66 9.52 2.77
N LEU A 40 21.82 10.18 2.72
CA LEU A 40 22.26 11.11 3.76
C LEU A 40 21.27 12.27 3.95
N GLY A 41 20.71 12.78 2.85
CA GLY A 41 19.66 13.81 2.88
C GLY A 41 18.31 13.33 3.42
N LEU A 42 18.10 12.03 3.57
CA LEU A 42 16.86 11.42 4.06
C LEU A 42 16.95 10.96 5.52
N LEU A 43 18.14 10.95 6.13
CA LEU A 43 18.37 10.39 7.47
C LEU A 43 17.48 11.02 8.55
N ASP A 44 17.23 12.33 8.49
CA ASP A 44 16.36 13.00 9.45
C ASP A 44 14.91 12.50 9.35
N ARG A 45 14.37 12.45 8.12
CA ARG A 45 13.02 11.90 7.87
C ARG A 45 12.92 10.42 8.23
N LEU A 46 13.97 9.64 7.95
CA LEU A 46 14.04 8.23 8.32
C LEU A 46 14.01 8.07 9.85
N SER A 47 14.81 8.86 10.57
CA SER A 47 14.83 8.86 12.04
C SER A 47 13.47 9.22 12.64
N HIS A 48 12.77 10.19 12.04
CA HIS A 48 11.41 10.54 12.44
C HIS A 48 10.41 9.41 12.20
N ALA A 49 10.49 8.75 11.04
CA ALA A 49 9.63 7.62 10.70
C ALA A 49 9.88 6.42 11.63
N GLU A 50 11.14 6.08 11.90
CA GLU A 50 11.52 4.98 12.81
C GLU A 50 11.01 5.23 14.23
N ARG A 51 11.14 6.46 14.76
CA ARG A 51 10.57 6.81 16.07
C ARG A 51 9.05 6.68 16.10
N ALA A 52 8.36 7.08 15.04
CA ALA A 52 6.91 6.95 14.95
C ALA A 52 6.48 5.47 14.92
N LEU A 53 7.21 4.63 14.17
CA LEU A 53 7.00 3.18 14.15
C LEU A 53 7.25 2.54 15.52
N GLY A 54 8.36 2.89 16.19
CA GLY A 54 8.66 2.40 17.53
C GLY A 54 7.61 2.83 18.57
N ARG A 55 7.04 4.04 18.45
CA ARG A 55 5.93 4.48 19.31
C ARG A 55 4.65 3.68 19.04
N LEU A 56 4.36 3.37 17.78
CA LEU A 56 3.21 2.54 17.43
C LEU A 56 3.38 1.13 18.03
N ASP A 57 4.54 0.52 17.85
CA ASP A 57 4.88 -0.80 18.40
C ASP A 57 4.85 -0.83 19.94
N GLY A 58 5.33 0.24 20.58
CA GLY A 58 5.23 0.37 22.03
C GLY A 58 3.78 0.49 22.54
N ILE A 59 2.92 1.21 21.82
CA ILE A 59 1.51 1.38 22.21
C ILE A 59 0.69 0.11 21.98
N THR A 60 0.99 -0.67 20.93
CA THR A 60 0.27 -1.93 20.66
C THR A 60 0.44 -2.97 21.76
N MET A 61 1.53 -2.90 22.55
CA MET A 61 1.72 -3.72 23.76
C MET A 61 0.71 -3.43 24.88
N LEU A 62 0.13 -2.23 24.92
CA LEU A 62 -0.83 -1.81 25.93
C LEU A 62 -2.29 -2.05 25.51
N LEU A 63 -2.52 -2.49 24.28
CA LEU A 63 -3.86 -2.71 23.75
C LEU A 63 -4.46 -4.00 24.31
N SER A 64 -5.64 -3.88 24.94
CA SER A 64 -6.37 -5.01 25.52
C SER A 64 -6.92 -6.00 24.48
N ARG A 65 -7.16 -5.57 23.23
CA ARG A 65 -7.61 -6.41 22.10
C ARG A 65 -6.99 -5.95 20.79
N GLN A 66 -5.84 -6.50 20.44
CA GLN A 66 -5.10 -6.16 19.22
C GLN A 66 -5.85 -6.49 17.92
N GLU A 67 -6.62 -7.58 17.92
CA GLU A 67 -7.40 -8.02 16.74
C GLU A 67 -8.42 -6.99 16.28
N LEU A 68 -9.13 -6.35 17.22
CA LEU A 68 -10.12 -5.32 16.89
C LEU A 68 -9.45 -4.06 16.32
N PHE A 69 -8.28 -3.69 16.86
CA PHE A 69 -7.48 -2.58 16.35
C PHE A 69 -7.01 -2.85 14.92
N LEU A 70 -6.47 -4.04 14.65
CA LEU A 70 -6.05 -4.45 13.31
C LEU A 70 -7.24 -4.43 12.33
N TYR A 71 -8.37 -5.04 12.71
CA TYR A 71 -9.57 -5.08 11.88
C TYR A 71 -10.03 -3.68 11.44
N MET A 72 -10.07 -2.72 12.37
CA MET A 72 -10.47 -1.35 12.07
C MET A 72 -9.50 -0.65 11.12
N TYR A 73 -8.19 -0.79 11.35
CA TYR A 73 -7.18 -0.09 10.55
C TYR A 73 -7.02 -0.68 9.14
N VAL A 74 -7.10 -2.01 8.98
CA VAL A 74 -7.04 -2.59 7.64
C VAL A 74 -8.24 -2.15 6.79
N ARG A 75 -9.45 -2.09 7.37
CA ARG A 75 -10.61 -1.53 6.67
C ARG A 75 -10.40 -0.08 6.27
N LYS A 76 -9.80 0.73 7.14
CA LYS A 76 -9.51 2.15 6.86
C LYS A 76 -8.52 2.29 5.70
N GLU A 77 -7.43 1.53 5.71
CA GLU A 77 -6.42 1.52 4.65
C GLU A 77 -6.98 1.06 3.30
N ALA A 78 -7.82 0.02 3.31
CA ALA A 78 -8.48 -0.48 2.10
C ALA A 78 -9.37 0.59 1.44
N VAL A 79 -10.14 1.34 2.24
CA VAL A 79 -10.98 2.43 1.74
C VAL A 79 -10.15 3.59 1.19
N LEU A 80 -9.11 4.00 1.90
CA LEU A 80 -8.25 5.11 1.47
C LEU A 80 -7.46 4.75 0.21
N SER A 81 -6.91 3.54 0.14
CA SER A 81 -6.17 3.05 -1.04
C SER A 81 -7.07 2.97 -2.28
N SER A 82 -8.30 2.48 -2.11
CA SER A 82 -9.33 2.45 -3.15
C SER A 82 -9.64 3.87 -3.71
N GLN A 83 -9.65 4.90 -2.86
CA GLN A 83 -9.87 6.28 -3.30
C GLN A 83 -8.71 6.85 -4.12
N ILE A 84 -7.46 6.46 -3.82
CA ILE A 84 -6.28 6.89 -4.58
C ILE A 84 -6.31 6.34 -6.02
N GLU A 85 -6.78 5.11 -6.19
CA GLU A 85 -6.93 4.47 -7.50
C GLU A 85 -8.14 5.00 -8.31
N GLY A 86 -8.83 6.04 -7.80
CA GLY A 86 -9.93 6.70 -8.49
C GLY A 86 -11.29 6.04 -8.29
N SER A 87 -11.39 5.03 -7.43
CA SER A 87 -12.69 4.46 -7.06
C SER A 87 -13.36 5.31 -5.97
N GLN A 88 -14.37 6.09 -6.35
CA GLN A 88 -15.20 6.92 -5.46
C GLN A 88 -16.09 6.03 -4.57
N SER A 89 -15.54 5.45 -3.50
CA SER A 89 -16.31 4.74 -2.49
C SER A 89 -16.64 5.70 -1.32
N THR A 90 -17.78 6.39 -1.41
CA THR A 90 -18.34 7.16 -0.30
C THR A 90 -18.71 6.20 0.83
N GLY A 91 -17.93 6.17 1.91
CA GLY A 91 -18.14 5.35 3.11
C GLY A 91 -19.39 5.69 3.94
N ARG A 92 -20.49 6.13 3.32
CA ARG A 92 -21.72 6.58 4.00
C ARG A 92 -23.02 5.91 3.53
N LYS A 93 -22.97 4.87 2.68
CA LYS A 93 -24.16 4.10 2.33
C LYS A 93 -24.01 2.63 2.68
N ARG A 94 -24.73 2.23 3.74
CA ARG A 94 -25.00 0.82 4.11
C ARG A 94 -25.41 0.05 2.85
N GLY A 95 -24.66 -0.99 2.50
CA GLY A 95 -25.17 -2.10 1.68
C GLY A 95 -24.67 -2.28 0.25
N ARG A 96 -23.61 -1.60 -0.24
CA ARG A 96 -23.01 -1.96 -1.54
C ARG A 96 -21.49 -2.05 -1.48
N ALA A 97 -21.00 -3.29 -1.49
CA ALA A 97 -19.59 -3.66 -1.54
C ALA A 97 -19.01 -3.40 -2.94
N PHE A 98 -18.11 -2.42 -3.03
CA PHE A 98 -17.29 -2.16 -4.21
C PHE A 98 -15.79 -2.26 -3.88
N GLY A 99 -15.02 -2.85 -4.79
CA GLY A 99 -13.56 -2.78 -4.84
C GLY A 99 -12.82 -3.79 -3.97
N CYS A 100 -12.82 -3.61 -2.65
CA CYS A 100 -12.01 -4.42 -1.73
C CYS A 100 -12.69 -5.73 -1.30
N ARG A 101 -13.43 -6.40 -2.18
CA ARG A 101 -14.17 -7.62 -1.81
C ARG A 101 -13.22 -8.77 -1.45
N SER A 102 -12.10 -8.90 -2.15
CA SER A 102 -11.07 -9.90 -1.86
C SER A 102 -10.32 -9.61 -0.56
N TYR A 103 -9.92 -8.34 -0.33
CA TYR A 103 -9.24 -7.95 0.91
C TYR A 103 -10.15 -8.06 2.12
N LEU A 104 -11.41 -7.63 2.02
CA LEU A 104 -12.39 -7.76 3.11
C LEU A 104 -12.80 -9.22 3.35
N ALA A 105 -12.79 -10.08 2.33
CA ALA A 105 -13.03 -11.51 2.48
C ALA A 105 -11.90 -12.19 3.27
N ILE A 106 -10.65 -11.86 2.95
CA ILE A 106 -9.47 -12.36 3.69
C ILE A 106 -9.50 -11.87 5.15
N LEU A 107 -9.96 -10.63 5.40
CA LEU A 107 -10.06 -10.08 6.75
C LEU A 107 -11.26 -10.59 7.56
N SER A 108 -12.19 -11.30 6.92
CA SER A 108 -13.29 -12.00 7.59
C SER A 108 -12.96 -13.47 7.90
N GLU A 109 -11.87 -14.02 7.35
CA GLU A 109 -11.38 -15.35 7.75
C GLU A 109 -10.78 -15.27 9.15
N GLY A 110 -11.36 -16.01 10.11
CA GLY A 110 -10.90 -16.06 11.50
C GLY A 110 -11.55 -15.04 12.44
N THR A 111 -12.43 -14.17 11.95
CA THR A 111 -13.22 -13.23 12.79
C THR A 111 -14.65 -13.70 13.04
N ASP A 112 -14.86 -15.02 13.14
CA ASP A 112 -16.14 -15.52 13.62
C ASP A 112 -16.41 -14.90 14.99
N PRO A 113 -17.57 -14.23 15.19
CA PRO A 113 -17.86 -13.64 16.48
C PRO A 113 -17.84 -14.76 17.52
N LEU A 114 -16.95 -14.65 18.52
CA LEU A 114 -16.98 -15.53 19.68
C LEU A 114 -18.41 -15.55 20.20
N SER A 115 -19.01 -16.74 20.20
CA SER A 115 -20.40 -16.99 20.62
C SER A 115 -20.71 -16.15 21.85
N ALA A 116 -21.75 -15.32 21.77
CA ALA A 116 -22.23 -14.49 22.88
C ALA A 116 -23.01 -15.30 23.93
N ASN A 117 -22.76 -16.61 24.04
CA ASN A 117 -23.33 -17.50 25.03
C ASN A 117 -22.22 -18.36 25.66
N ALA A 118 -22.02 -18.11 26.96
CA ALA A 118 -21.45 -18.97 28.01
C ALA A 118 -20.03 -19.54 27.82
#